data_AF-A0ABD2PPG8-F1
#
_entry.id   AF-A0ABD2PPG8-F1
#
_cell.length_a   1.000
_cell.length_b   1.000
_cell.length_c   1.000
_cell.angle_alpha   90.00
_cell.angle_beta   90.00
_cell.angle_gamma   90.00
#
_symmetry.space_group_name_H-M   'P 1'
#
loop_
_entity.id
_entity.type
_entity.pdbx_description
1 polymer ?
#
loop_
_entity_poly.entity_id
_entity_poly.type
_entity_poly.pdbx_seq_one_letter_code
_entity_poly.pdbx_strand_id
1 'polypeptide(L)'
;MEAFLKPLQPDEEANWEIIQRMLYIYCKLCNQKYVQGMHEIITPIYYVMLTQPDSSLQKYCEVDTFFCFNQLMIELHSNYFIREMVDTYGIGLQIKQFDALLKHFDLQLHSHLQKLQLEHYYYIFRWISLLLSQEFSLLNTIRLWDFVFADDQRFRLVLFVCVAMLM
;
A
#
# COMPACT_ATOMS: atom_id res chain seq x y z
N MET A 1 0.52 -1.54 18.84
CA MET A 1 1.70 -0.69 19.12
C MET A 1 2.60 -1.27 20.21
N GLU A 2 2.05 -1.84 21.29
CA GLU A 2 2.85 -2.42 22.39
C GLU A 2 3.77 -3.58 21.95
N ALA A 3 3.37 -4.38 20.95
CA ALA A 3 4.20 -5.46 20.39
C ALA A 3 5.48 -4.99 19.66
N PHE A 4 5.52 -3.74 19.17
CA PHE A 4 6.67 -3.21 18.42
C PHE A 4 7.66 -2.44 19.29
N LEU A 5 7.27 -2.08 20.52
CA LEU A 5 8.02 -1.20 21.41
C LEU A 5 8.48 -1.91 22.69
N LYS A 6 8.30 -3.23 22.78
CA LYS A 6 8.80 -4.01 23.91
C LYS A 6 10.33 -4.05 23.86
N PRO A 7 11.04 -3.84 24.98
CA PRO A 7 12.48 -3.93 25.01
C PRO A 7 12.93 -5.33 24.59
N LEU A 8 13.85 -5.38 23.62
CA LEU A 8 14.41 -6.62 23.07
C LEU A 8 15.14 -7.40 24.16
N GLN A 9 14.86 -8.70 24.24
CA GLN A 9 15.71 -9.60 25.01
C GLN A 9 17.05 -9.82 24.28
N PRO A 10 18.12 -10.26 24.98
CA PRO A 10 19.46 -10.38 24.40
C PRO A 10 19.57 -11.27 23.16
N ASP A 11 18.65 -12.24 23.01
CA ASP A 11 18.61 -13.21 21.92
C ASP A 11 17.39 -13.01 20.99
N GLU A 12 16.65 -11.91 21.13
CA GLU A 12 15.44 -11.61 20.35
C GLU A 12 15.79 -10.71 19.17
N GLU A 13 15.52 -11.19 17.95
CA GLU A 13 15.70 -10.40 16.73
C GLU A 13 14.77 -9.18 16.74
N ALA A 14 15.27 -8.06 16.25
CA ALA A 14 14.42 -6.87 16.14
C ALA A 14 13.46 -6.99 14.96
N ASN A 15 12.21 -6.53 15.13
CA ASN A 15 11.20 -6.55 14.06
C ASN A 15 11.67 -5.90 12.74
N TRP A 16 12.51 -4.87 12.82
CA TRP A 16 13.06 -4.20 11.63
C TRP A 16 14.10 -5.06 10.89
N GLU A 17 14.84 -5.93 11.58
CA GLU A 17 15.80 -6.86 10.96
C GLU A 17 15.06 -7.92 10.14
N ILE A 18 13.97 -8.44 10.69
CA ILE A 18 13.09 -9.42 10.04
C ILE A 18 12.47 -8.81 8.77
N ILE A 19 11.91 -7.59 8.87
CA ILE A 19 11.37 -6.86 7.72
C ILE A 19 12.46 -6.61 6.67
N GLN A 20 13.65 -6.15 7.08
CA GLN A 20 14.76 -5.90 6.18
C GLN A 20 15.17 -7.18 5.42
N ARG A 21 15.21 -8.32 6.10
CA ARG A 21 15.54 -9.63 5.50
C ARG A 21 14.49 -10.05 4.48
N MET A 22 13.20 -9.94 4.80
CA MET A 22 12.11 -10.23 3.86
C MET A 22 12.18 -9.34 2.60
N LEU A 23 12.38 -8.03 2.78
CA LEU A 23 12.53 -7.08 1.67
C LEU A 23 13.75 -7.39 0.81
N TYR A 24 14.87 -7.75 1.42
CA TYR A 24 16.08 -8.16 0.71
C TYR A 24 15.83 -9.42 -0.14
N ILE A 25 15.21 -10.44 0.44
CA ILE A 25 14.87 -11.69 -0.27
C ILE A 25 13.94 -11.40 -1.45
N TYR A 26 12.90 -10.60 -1.25
CA TYR A 26 11.97 -10.22 -2.30
C TYR A 26 12.71 -9.54 -3.47
N CYS A 27 13.58 -8.57 -3.18
CA CYS A 27 14.36 -7.87 -4.20
C CYS A 27 15.24 -8.83 -5.02
N LYS A 28 15.86 -9.82 -4.35
CA LYS A 28 16.67 -10.85 -5.01
C LYS A 28 15.84 -11.76 -5.90
N LEU A 29 14.68 -12.20 -5.45
CA LEU A 29 13.81 -13.10 -6.20
C LEU A 29 13.18 -12.42 -7.43
N CYS A 30 12.73 -11.19 -7.29
CA CYS A 30 12.12 -10.44 -8.39
C CYS A 30 13.15 -9.76 -9.31
N ASN A 31 14.46 -9.93 -9.05
CA ASN A 31 15.54 -9.25 -9.76
C ASN A 31 15.34 -7.72 -9.85
N GLN A 32 14.88 -7.10 -8.76
CA GLN A 32 14.64 -5.66 -8.67
C GLN A 32 15.36 -5.05 -7.48
N LYS A 33 15.54 -3.72 -7.52
CA LYS A 33 16.07 -2.97 -6.38
C LYS A 33 14.94 -2.65 -5.41
N TYR A 34 15.30 -2.50 -4.15
CA TYR A 34 14.40 -1.92 -3.16
C TYR A 34 13.95 -0.53 -3.62
N VAL A 35 12.65 -0.28 -3.51
CA VAL A 35 12.03 1.02 -3.77
C VAL A 35 11.51 1.56 -2.44
N GLN A 36 11.79 2.83 -2.16
CA GLN A 36 11.27 3.48 -0.95
C GLN A 36 9.74 3.41 -0.96
N GLY A 37 9.16 2.96 0.15
CA GLY A 37 7.72 2.71 0.30
C GLY A 37 7.36 1.23 0.44
N MET A 38 8.22 0.30 -0.01
CA MET A 38 7.93 -1.14 0.15
C MET A 38 7.82 -1.58 1.62
N HIS A 39 8.57 -0.93 2.52
CA HIS A 39 8.46 -1.16 3.96
C HIS A 39 7.09 -0.73 4.52
N GLU A 40 6.46 0.30 3.94
CA GLU A 40 5.12 0.78 4.32
C GLU A 40 4.03 -0.23 3.95
N ILE A 41 4.29 -1.08 2.94
CA ILE A 41 3.39 -2.15 2.51
C ILE A 41 3.56 -3.42 3.36
N ILE A 42 4.81 -3.83 3.63
CA ILE A 42 5.05 -5.07 4.38
C ILE A 42 4.75 -4.91 5.89
N THR A 43 4.88 -3.70 6.44
CA THR A 43 4.70 -3.46 7.88
C THR A 43 3.28 -3.76 8.38
N PRO A 44 2.19 -3.30 7.72
CA PRO A 44 0.82 -3.69 8.09
C PRO A 44 0.59 -5.20 8.04
N ILE A 45 1.12 -5.88 7.01
CA ILE A 45 0.99 -7.34 6.86
C ILE A 45 1.70 -8.03 8.03
N TYR A 46 2.96 -7.65 8.28
CA TYR A 46 3.76 -8.21 9.36
C TYR A 46 3.11 -7.98 10.73
N TYR A 47 2.54 -6.80 10.96
CA TYR A 47 1.81 -6.50 12.20
C TYR A 47 0.64 -7.46 12.41
N VAL A 48 -0.17 -7.70 11.39
CA VAL A 48 -1.32 -8.62 11.48
C VAL A 48 -0.85 -10.05 11.76
N MET A 49 0.17 -10.53 11.05
CA MET A 49 0.73 -11.87 11.25
C MET A 49 1.38 -12.05 12.63
N LEU A 50 2.00 -11.00 13.18
CA LEU A 50 2.64 -11.04 14.50
C LEU A 50 1.61 -11.02 15.64
N THR A 51 0.51 -10.26 15.46
CA THR A 51 -0.51 -10.05 16.50
C THR A 51 -1.69 -11.02 16.43
N GLN A 52 -1.61 -12.04 15.56
CA GLN A 52 -2.64 -13.07 15.45
C GLN A 52 -2.84 -13.84 16.78
N PRO A 53 -4.07 -14.27 17.10
CA PRO A 53 -4.41 -14.85 18.40
C PRO A 53 -3.82 -16.24 18.62
N ASP A 54 -3.55 -16.99 17.55
CA ASP A 54 -3.00 -18.34 17.62
C ASP A 54 -1.47 -18.30 17.76
N SER A 55 -0.98 -18.51 18.99
CA SER A 55 0.45 -18.54 19.28
C SER A 55 1.21 -19.63 18.52
N SER A 56 0.54 -20.69 18.08
CA SER A 56 1.18 -21.77 17.33
C SER A 56 1.58 -21.35 15.91
N LEU A 57 0.96 -20.30 15.38
CA LEU A 57 1.23 -19.74 14.05
C LEU A 57 2.35 -18.69 14.06
N GLN A 58 2.75 -18.16 15.22
CA GLN A 58 3.78 -17.12 15.31
C GLN A 58 5.12 -17.56 14.68
N LYS A 59 5.46 -18.85 14.73
CA LYS A 59 6.68 -19.40 14.08
C LYS A 59 6.66 -19.31 12.55
N TYR A 60 5.48 -19.14 11.94
CA TYR A 60 5.31 -18.97 10.49
C TYR A 60 5.17 -17.51 10.08
N CYS A 61 5.15 -16.57 11.04
CA CYS A 61 4.89 -15.14 10.82
C CYS A 61 5.75 -14.53 9.70
N GLU A 62 7.07 -14.77 9.69
CA GLU A 62 7.97 -14.26 8.65
C GLU A 62 7.60 -14.82 7.25
N VAL A 63 7.32 -16.13 7.18
CA VAL A 63 7.00 -16.82 5.91
C VAL A 63 5.66 -16.35 5.37
N ASP A 64 4.63 -16.31 6.21
CA ASP A 64 3.28 -15.89 5.83
C ASP A 64 3.27 -14.41 5.39
N THR A 65 3.98 -13.56 6.14
CA THR A 65 4.18 -12.15 5.77
C THR A 65 4.83 -12.02 4.41
N PHE A 66 5.91 -12.78 4.16
CA PHE A 66 6.63 -12.72 2.90
C PHE A 66 5.73 -13.08 1.70
N PHE A 67 4.96 -14.17 1.79
CA PHE A 67 4.10 -14.60 0.68
C PHE A 67 2.92 -13.65 0.45
N CYS A 68 2.27 -13.16 1.52
CA CYS A 68 1.22 -12.15 1.40
C CYS A 68 1.76 -10.85 0.77
N PHE A 69 2.94 -10.39 1.23
CA PHE A 69 3.61 -9.24 0.67
C PHE A 69 3.97 -9.44 -0.80
N ASN A 70 4.56 -10.57 -1.16
CA ASN A 70 4.94 -10.88 -2.53
C ASN A 70 3.73 -10.86 -3.47
N GLN A 71 2.63 -11.49 -3.07
CA GLN A 71 1.40 -11.51 -3.85
C GLN A 71 0.85 -10.09 -4.06
N LEU A 72 0.78 -9.30 -2.99
CA LEU A 72 0.32 -7.92 -3.07
C LEU A 72 1.20 -7.07 -3.99
N MET A 73 2.52 -7.21 -3.87
CA MET A 73 3.47 -6.48 -4.72
C MET A 73 3.35 -6.83 -6.20
N ILE A 74 3.02 -8.07 -6.56
CA ILE A 74 2.76 -8.46 -7.96
C ILE A 74 1.56 -7.67 -8.50
N GLU A 75 0.47 -7.61 -7.74
CA GLU A 75 -0.72 -6.84 -8.12
C GLU A 75 -0.42 -5.33 -8.21
N LEU A 76 0.26 -4.76 -7.21
CA LEU A 76 0.67 -3.35 -7.23
C LEU A 76 1.60 -3.04 -8.40
N HIS A 77 2.52 -3.94 -8.74
CA HIS A 77 3.41 -3.77 -9.88
C HIS A 77 2.65 -3.71 -11.20
N SER A 78 1.70 -4.62 -11.41
CA SER A 78 0.86 -4.61 -12.62
C SER A 78 0.00 -3.35 -12.75
N ASN A 79 -0.45 -2.76 -11.64
CA ASN A 79 -1.38 -1.63 -11.66
C ASN A 79 -0.69 -0.25 -11.59
N TYR A 80 0.50 -0.14 -11.00
CA TYR A 80 1.08 1.16 -10.65
C TYR A 80 2.55 1.37 -11.06
N PHE A 81 3.37 0.30 -11.10
CA PHE A 81 4.82 0.44 -11.31
C PHE A 81 5.28 0.23 -12.76
N ILE A 82 4.36 -0.09 -13.67
CA ILE A 82 4.63 -0.03 -15.11
C ILE A 82 4.80 1.46 -15.48
N ARG A 83 6.07 1.89 -15.49
CA ARG A 83 6.55 3.28 -15.56
C ARG A 83 6.19 4.03 -16.83
N GLU A 84 5.79 3.33 -17.88
CA GLU A 84 5.33 4.01 -19.08
C GLU A 84 3.94 4.58 -18.78
N MET A 85 3.81 5.91 -18.81
CA MET A 85 2.52 6.60 -18.86
C MET A 85 1.83 6.29 -20.18
N VAL A 86 1.53 5.02 -20.42
CA VAL A 86 0.67 4.60 -21.49
C VAL A 86 -0.74 4.74 -20.95
N ASP A 87 -1.49 5.62 -21.57
CA ASP A 87 -2.87 5.97 -21.21
C ASP A 87 -3.86 4.79 -21.18
N THR A 88 -3.40 3.58 -21.51
CA THR A 88 -4.18 2.35 -21.62
C THR A 88 -3.93 1.34 -20.49
N TYR A 89 -2.86 1.48 -19.69
CA TYR A 89 -2.56 0.59 -18.56
C TYR A 89 -1.71 1.27 -17.47
N GLY A 90 -1.60 0.65 -16.30
CA GLY A 90 -0.74 1.14 -15.23
C GLY A 90 -1.21 2.46 -14.61
N ILE A 91 -0.24 3.27 -14.16
CA ILE A 91 -0.50 4.47 -13.37
C ILE A 91 -1.29 5.55 -14.12
N GLY A 92 -1.05 5.72 -15.42
CA GLY A 92 -1.73 6.73 -16.25
C GLY A 92 -3.23 6.48 -16.31
N LEU A 93 -3.64 5.22 -16.48
CA LEU A 93 -5.04 4.81 -16.46
C LEU A 93 -5.70 5.11 -15.11
N GLN A 94 -5.01 4.80 -14.00
CA GLN A 94 -5.52 5.03 -12.65
C GLN A 94 -5.74 6.52 -12.37
N ILE A 95 -4.83 7.38 -12.81
CA ILE A 95 -4.95 8.84 -12.68
C ILE A 95 -6.10 9.37 -13.54
N LYS A 96 -6.27 8.87 -14.77
CA LYS A 96 -7.41 9.25 -15.61
C LYS A 96 -8.75 8.83 -15.02
N GLN A 97 -8.82 7.63 -14.44
CA GLN A 97 -10.01 7.17 -13.74
C GLN A 97 -10.30 8.04 -12.52
N PHE A 98 -9.27 8.40 -11.77
CA PHE A 98 -9.40 9.33 -10.65
C PHE A 98 -9.92 10.71 -11.10
N ASP A 99 -9.34 11.32 -12.14
CA ASP A 99 -9.78 12.60 -12.71
C ASP A 99 -11.25 12.56 -13.10
N ALA A 100 -11.66 11.49 -13.80
CA ALA A 100 -13.04 11.29 -14.22
C ALA A 100 -14.01 11.14 -13.03
N LEU A 101 -13.61 10.40 -11.98
CA LEU A 101 -14.40 10.24 -10.77
C LEU A 101 -14.54 11.58 -10.03
N LEU A 102 -13.44 12.30 -9.82
CA LEU A 102 -13.46 13.60 -9.15
C LEU A 102 -14.36 14.60 -9.90
N LYS A 103 -14.21 14.69 -11.22
CA LYS A 103 -15.05 15.54 -12.06
C LYS A 103 -16.53 15.17 -11.99
N HIS A 104 -16.85 13.88 -11.85
CA HIS A 104 -18.22 13.40 -11.74
C HIS A 104 -18.86 13.74 -10.40
N PHE A 105 -18.14 13.58 -9.28
CA PHE A 105 -18.66 13.82 -7.94
C PHE A 105 -18.59 15.29 -7.51
N ASP A 106 -17.54 16.02 -7.90
CA ASP A 106 -17.36 17.43 -7.57
C ASP A 106 -16.66 18.20 -8.69
N LEU A 107 -17.45 18.69 -9.64
CA LEU A 107 -16.98 19.50 -10.76
C LEU A 107 -16.38 20.84 -10.29
N GLN A 108 -16.85 21.38 -9.16
CA GLN A 108 -16.38 22.67 -8.65
C GLN A 108 -14.96 22.53 -8.11
N LEU A 109 -14.71 21.52 -7.28
CA LEU A 109 -13.39 21.17 -6.79
C LEU A 109 -12.44 20.82 -7.93
N HIS A 110 -12.88 19.97 -8.87
CA HIS A 110 -12.10 19.61 -10.06
C HIS A 110 -11.65 20.85 -10.84
N SER A 111 -12.59 21.76 -11.16
CA SER A 111 -12.30 23.00 -11.86
C SER A 111 -11.38 23.93 -11.07
N HIS A 112 -11.47 23.93 -9.74
CA HIS A 112 -10.59 24.72 -8.88
C HIS A 112 -9.15 24.21 -8.93
N LEU A 113 -8.93 22.90 -8.82
CA LEU A 113 -7.61 22.28 -8.91
C LEU A 113 -6.98 22.52 -10.29
N GLN A 114 -7.78 22.46 -11.36
CA GLN A 114 -7.32 22.81 -12.71
C GLN A 114 -6.89 24.27 -12.84
N LYS A 115 -7.65 25.21 -12.24
CA LYS A 115 -7.26 26.63 -12.22
C LYS A 115 -5.95 26.87 -11.46
N LEU A 116 -5.70 26.07 -10.42
CA LEU A 116 -4.44 26.08 -9.67
C LEU A 116 -3.30 25.37 -10.41
N GLN A 117 -3.54 24.79 -11.59
CA GLN A 117 -2.57 23.98 -12.34
C GLN A 117 -2.01 22.81 -11.52
N LEU A 118 -2.83 22.27 -10.62
CA LEU A 118 -2.43 21.18 -9.74
C LEU A 118 -2.72 19.84 -10.40
N GLU A 119 -1.67 19.17 -10.85
CA GLU A 119 -1.79 17.86 -11.50
C GLU A 119 -2.05 16.73 -10.48
N HIS A 120 -3.03 15.88 -10.79
CA HIS A 120 -3.43 14.76 -9.92
C HIS A 120 -2.29 13.79 -9.61
N TYR A 121 -1.33 13.64 -10.53
CA TYR A 121 -0.18 12.75 -10.40
C TYR A 121 0.61 12.98 -9.10
N TYR A 122 0.79 14.25 -8.68
CA TYR A 122 1.69 14.59 -7.58
C TYR A 122 1.26 14.05 -6.22
N TYR A 123 -0.04 13.82 -6.01
CA TYR A 123 -0.55 13.29 -4.74
C TYR A 123 -1.15 11.89 -4.91
N ILE A 124 -1.85 11.63 -6.01
CA ILE A 124 -2.49 10.33 -6.25
C ILE A 124 -1.47 9.21 -6.38
N PHE A 125 -0.33 9.44 -7.04
CA PHE A 125 0.67 8.39 -7.21
C PHE A 125 1.07 7.74 -5.89
N ARG A 126 1.39 8.55 -4.88
CA ARG A 126 1.77 8.08 -3.55
C ARG A 126 0.62 7.37 -2.86
N TRP A 127 -0.58 7.94 -2.91
CA TRP A 127 -1.78 7.36 -2.30
C TRP A 127 -2.08 5.96 -2.82
N ILE A 128 -2.08 5.76 -4.14
CA ILE A 128 -2.47 4.46 -4.72
C ILE A 128 -1.32 3.45 -4.72
N SER A 129 -0.07 3.89 -4.94
CA SER A 129 1.08 2.98 -4.90
C SER A 129 1.39 2.43 -3.50
N LEU A 130 0.94 3.13 -2.45
CA LEU A 130 1.09 2.71 -1.06
C LEU A 130 -0.23 2.25 -0.42
N LEU A 131 -1.31 2.10 -1.20
CA LEU A 131 -2.65 1.76 -0.70
C LEU A 131 -3.05 2.58 0.53
N LEU A 132 -2.78 3.89 0.47
CA LEU A 132 -3.08 4.90 1.48
C LEU A 132 -2.41 4.66 2.85
N SER A 133 -1.39 3.80 2.94
CA SER A 133 -0.77 3.45 4.22
C SER A 133 -0.10 4.61 4.95
N GLN A 134 0.28 5.67 4.23
CA GLN A 134 0.85 6.89 4.81
C GLN A 134 -0.20 7.96 5.19
N GLU A 135 -1.46 7.79 4.79
CA GLU A 135 -2.54 8.74 5.08
C GLU A 135 -3.26 8.40 6.39
N PHE A 136 -3.11 7.17 6.85
CA PHE A 136 -3.81 6.64 8.00
C PHE A 136 -2.85 6.01 9.01
N SER A 137 -3.25 5.99 10.29
CA SER A 137 -2.52 5.22 11.29
C SER A 137 -2.55 3.73 10.96
N LEU A 138 -1.55 2.97 11.41
CA LEU A 138 -1.43 1.52 11.13
C LEU A 138 -2.74 0.74 11.31
N LEU A 139 -3.48 0.96 12.41
CA LEU A 139 -4.74 0.24 12.66
C LEU A 139 -5.86 0.67 11.70
N ASN A 140 -5.89 1.94 11.29
CA ASN A 140 -6.85 2.42 10.29
C ASN A 140 -6.47 1.93 8.89
N THR A 141 -5.18 1.85 8.57
CA THR A 141 -4.68 1.24 7.33
C THR A 141 -5.10 -0.23 7.25
N ILE A 142 -4.91 -1.00 8.31
CA ILE A 142 -5.35 -2.42 8.36
C ILE A 142 -6.87 -2.52 8.14
N ARG A 143 -7.67 -1.70 8.83
CA ARG A 143 -9.13 -1.68 8.63
C ARG A 143 -9.52 -1.32 7.20
N LEU A 144 -8.88 -0.32 6.61
CA LEU A 144 -9.09 0.05 5.22
C LEU A 144 -8.75 -1.14 4.30
N TRP A 145 -7.64 -1.81 4.56
CA TRP A 145 -7.18 -2.95 3.79
C TRP A 145 -8.12 -4.16 3.89
N ASP A 146 -8.81 -4.36 5.01
CA ASP A 146 -9.87 -5.39 5.11
C ASP A 146 -10.96 -5.15 4.04
N PHE A 147 -11.42 -3.90 3.88
CA PHE A 147 -12.40 -3.56 2.85
C PHE A 147 -11.82 -3.66 1.43
N VAL A 148 -10.60 -3.18 1.24
CA VAL A 148 -9.91 -3.23 -0.06
C VAL A 148 -9.72 -4.68 -0.50
N PHE A 149 -9.22 -5.56 0.37
CA PHE A 149 -8.97 -6.96 -0.02
C PHE A 149 -10.23 -7.80 -0.17
N ALA A 150 -11.33 -7.43 0.49
CA ALA A 150 -12.64 -8.06 0.32
C ALA A 150 -13.35 -7.69 -0.99
N ASP A 151 -12.94 -6.61 -1.66
CA ASP A 151 -13.59 -6.10 -2.87
C ASP A 151 -12.92 -6.65 -4.16
N ASP A 152 -13.73 -7.16 -5.10
CA ASP A 152 -13.26 -7.67 -6.39
C ASP A 152 -12.71 -6.57 -7.32
N GLN A 153 -13.09 -5.32 -7.07
CA GLN A 153 -12.67 -4.09 -7.75
C GLN A 153 -11.82 -3.22 -6.82
N ARG A 154 -11.05 -3.83 -5.92
CA ARG A 154 -10.22 -3.19 -4.88
C ARG A 154 -9.47 -1.93 -5.30
N PHE A 155 -8.80 -1.94 -6.45
CA PHE A 155 -8.01 -0.79 -6.89
C PHE A 155 -8.90 0.38 -7.33
N ARG A 156 -10.09 0.10 -7.86
CA ARG A 156 -11.10 1.12 -8.14
C ARG A 156 -11.70 1.65 -6.84
N LEU A 157 -11.95 0.79 -5.85
CA LEU A 157 -12.40 1.22 -4.51
C LEU A 157 -11.40 2.20 -3.88
N VAL A 158 -10.09 1.94 -3.99
CA VAL A 158 -9.05 2.87 -3.53
C VAL A 158 -9.18 4.25 -4.19
N LEU A 159 -9.52 4.33 -5.49
CA LEU A 159 -9.75 5.62 -6.16
C LEU A 159 -10.95 6.37 -5.57
N PHE A 160 -12.05 5.67 -5.24
CA PHE A 160 -13.18 6.28 -4.57
C PHE A 160 -12.81 6.84 -3.20
N VAL A 161 -12.01 6.10 -2.42
CA VAL A 161 -11.49 6.58 -1.14
C VAL A 161 -10.63 7.83 -1.34
N CYS A 162 -9.76 7.84 -2.36
CA CYS A 162 -8.96 9.03 -2.71
C CYS A 162 -9.83 10.24 -3.05
N VAL A 163 -10.92 10.06 -3.80
CA VAL A 163 -11.85 11.15 -4.13
C VAL A 163 -12.56 11.64 -2.86
N ALA A 164 -13.06 10.72 -2.03
CA ALA A 164 -13.72 11.06 -0.78
C ALA A 164 -12.81 11.80 0.21
N MET A 165 -11.49 11.57 0.17
CA MET A 165 -10.52 12.30 0.99
C MET A 165 -10.33 13.76 0.58
N LEU A 166 -10.63 14.12 -0.67
CA LEU A 166 -10.49 15.50 -1.16
C LEU A 166 -11.73 16.37 -0.92
N MET A 167 -12.89 15.75 -0.71
CA MET A 167 -14.18 16.40 -0.50
C MET A 167 -14.39 16.73 0.97
#